data_AF-A0A4U6C435-F1
#
_entry.id   AF-A0A4U6C435-F1
#
_cell.length_a   1.000
_cell.length_b   1.000
_cell.length_c   1.000
_cell.angle_alpha   90.00
_cell.angle_beta   90.00
_cell.angle_gamma   90.00
#
_symmetry.space_group_name_H-M   'P 1'
#
loop_
_entity.id
_entity.type
_entity.pdbx_description
1 polymer ?
#
loop_
_entity_poly.entity_id
_entity_poly.type
_entity_poly.pdbx_seq_one_letter_code
_entity_poly.pdbx_strand_id
1 'polypeptide(L)'
;MTRRPPSPHLIWREFHWAFFIAVQGLVICLRRFEKQLDDGRMPEAAQELRTASTLLTASAAAMELAASFTREVYENTVRVSMTPPTVRSEDFSGLMSWEHGVLINVWRNLRSRFADLPAELGAAHADFVEAYRDLAERHTGVCERFVGAQAGSIRFDDRNAIETLRRFGRSRLGLIDPEGKTCPFHP
;
A
#
# COMPACT_ATOMS: atom_id res chain seq x y z
N MET A 1 30.94 5.77 20.32
CA MET A 1 30.31 4.47 19.97
C MET A 1 29.79 4.55 18.55
N THR A 2 30.43 3.88 17.58
CA THR A 2 29.88 3.76 16.22
C THR A 2 28.87 2.63 16.20
N ARG A 3 27.57 2.95 16.23
CA ARG A 3 26.51 1.96 16.01
C ARG A 3 26.58 1.53 14.54
N ARG A 4 26.71 0.22 14.28
CA ARG A 4 26.52 -0.31 12.92
C ARG A 4 25.02 -0.37 12.61
N PRO A 5 24.58 -0.04 11.38
CA PRO A 5 23.21 -0.25 10.98
C PRO A 5 22.86 -1.75 11.00
N PRO A 6 21.57 -2.11 11.16
CA PRO A 6 21.12 -3.50 11.02
C PRO A 6 21.48 -4.07 9.64
N SER A 7 21.50 -5.41 9.52
CA SER A 7 21.74 -6.05 8.22
C SER A 7 20.62 -5.73 7.22
N PRO A 8 20.89 -5.74 5.90
CA PRO A 8 19.86 -5.52 4.89
C PRO A 8 18.65 -6.45 5.01
N HIS A 9 18.88 -7.73 5.36
CA HIS A 9 17.80 -8.68 5.60
C HIS A 9 16.93 -8.29 6.80
N LEU A 10 17.53 -7.80 7.89
CA LEU A 10 16.77 -7.29 9.03
C LEU A 10 15.99 -6.02 8.66
N ILE A 11 16.62 -5.06 7.96
CA ILE A 11 15.93 -3.85 7.47
C ILE A 11 14.72 -4.24 6.63
N TRP A 12 14.91 -5.09 5.61
CA TRP A 12 13.84 -5.58 4.76
C TRP A 12 12.72 -6.21 5.58
N ARG A 13 13.06 -7.14 6.47
CA ARG A 13 12.08 -7.86 7.28
C ARG A 13 11.30 -6.91 8.18
N GLU A 14 11.95 -6.19 9.07
CA GLU A 14 11.29 -5.38 10.11
C GLU A 14 10.35 -4.33 9.51
N PHE A 15 10.73 -3.71 8.38
CA PHE A 15 9.87 -2.74 7.73
C PHE A 15 8.72 -3.37 6.92
N HIS A 16 8.85 -4.61 6.45
CA HIS A 16 7.67 -5.36 5.97
C HIS A 16 6.69 -5.67 7.09
N TRP A 17 7.17 -6.02 8.29
CA TRP A 17 6.29 -6.19 9.46
C TRP A 17 5.58 -4.89 9.82
N ALA A 18 6.29 -3.75 9.80
CA ALA A 18 5.67 -2.44 10.02
C ALA A 18 4.58 -2.13 8.97
N PHE A 19 4.82 -2.44 7.69
CA PHE A 19 3.83 -2.34 6.63
C PHE A 19 2.58 -3.19 6.93
N PHE A 20 2.75 -4.46 7.31
CA PHE A 20 1.60 -5.34 7.60
C PHE A 20 0.79 -4.89 8.83
N ILE A 21 1.44 -4.32 9.84
CA ILE A 21 0.75 -3.73 10.99
C ILE A 21 -0.07 -2.52 10.55
N ALA A 22 0.48 -1.66 9.69
CA ALA A 22 -0.24 -0.49 9.16
C ALA A 22 -1.47 -0.92 8.33
N VAL A 23 -1.36 -1.98 7.52
CA VAL A 23 -2.50 -2.56 6.78
C VAL A 23 -3.60 -3.06 7.72
N GLN A 24 -3.25 -3.74 8.81
CA GLN A 24 -4.23 -4.19 9.80
C GLN A 24 -4.93 -3.01 10.48
N GLY A 25 -4.18 -1.96 10.84
CA GLY A 25 -4.74 -0.71 11.35
C GLY A 25 -5.72 -0.08 10.36
N LEU A 26 -5.36 -0.08 9.06
CA LEU A 26 -6.16 0.49 7.99
C LEU A 26 -7.50 -0.26 7.86
N VAL A 27 -7.49 -1.58 7.95
CA VAL A 27 -8.70 -2.41 7.97
C VAL A 27 -9.61 -2.03 9.15
N ILE A 28 -9.04 -1.82 10.34
CA ILE A 28 -9.80 -1.43 11.54
C ILE A 28 -10.42 -0.05 11.35
N CYS A 29 -9.64 0.94 10.91
CA CYS A 29 -10.13 2.30 10.68
C CYS A 29 -11.25 2.33 9.66
N LEU A 30 -11.13 1.62 8.54
CA LEU A 30 -12.16 1.63 7.50
C LEU A 30 -13.46 0.93 7.92
N ARG A 31 -13.38 -0.11 8.75
CA ARG A 31 -14.57 -0.73 9.35
C ARG A 31 -15.24 0.19 10.38
N ARG A 32 -14.44 0.93 11.16
CA ARG A 32 -14.98 1.94 12.08
C ARG A 32 -15.60 3.09 11.33
N PHE A 33 -14.95 3.58 10.28
CA PHE A 33 -15.49 4.58 9.36
C PHE A 33 -16.89 4.17 8.86
N GLU A 34 -17.04 2.96 8.34
CA GLU A 34 -18.33 2.42 7.90
C GLU A 34 -19.38 2.52 8.99
N LYS A 35 -19.04 2.05 10.20
CA LYS A 35 -19.94 2.09 11.35
C LYS A 35 -20.33 3.52 11.74
N GLN A 36 -19.38 4.45 11.78
CA GLN A 36 -19.66 5.83 12.17
C GLN A 36 -20.49 6.54 11.11
N LEU A 37 -20.27 6.24 9.84
CA LEU A 37 -21.09 6.72 8.73
C LEU A 37 -22.53 6.24 8.89
N ASP A 38 -22.74 4.95 9.14
CA ASP A 38 -24.08 4.37 9.37
C ASP A 38 -24.79 4.95 10.60
N ASP A 39 -24.04 5.24 11.67
CA ASP A 39 -24.56 5.84 12.90
C ASP A 39 -24.78 7.37 12.78
N GLY A 40 -24.50 7.99 11.63
CA GLY A 40 -24.65 9.45 11.44
C GLY A 40 -23.55 10.30 12.11
N ARG A 41 -22.46 9.69 12.57
CA ARG A 41 -21.37 10.31 13.34
C ARG A 41 -20.26 10.84 12.43
N MET A 42 -20.56 11.93 11.73
CA MET A 42 -19.66 12.50 10.71
C MET A 42 -18.28 12.91 11.25
N PRO A 43 -18.13 13.54 12.43
CA PRO A 43 -16.82 13.90 12.95
C PRO A 43 -15.91 12.67 13.19
N GLU A 44 -16.48 11.60 13.74
CA GLU A 44 -15.79 10.33 14.00
C GLU A 44 -15.48 9.59 12.70
N ALA A 45 -16.41 9.56 11.73
CA ALA A 45 -16.16 9.01 10.40
C ALA A 45 -14.99 9.74 9.71
N ALA A 46 -14.98 11.08 9.75
CA ALA A 46 -13.88 11.88 9.21
C ALA A 46 -12.55 11.58 9.91
N GLN A 47 -12.57 11.35 11.23
CA GLN A 47 -11.38 11.00 11.99
C GLN A 47 -10.81 9.63 11.57
N GLU A 48 -11.67 8.65 11.31
CA GLU A 48 -11.22 7.34 10.84
C GLU A 48 -10.62 7.42 9.42
N LEU A 49 -11.15 8.27 8.53
CA LEU A 49 -10.52 8.53 7.22
C LEU A 49 -9.15 9.21 7.36
N ARG A 50 -9.00 10.24 8.21
CA ARG A 50 -7.69 10.87 8.46
C ARG A 50 -6.67 9.90 9.06
N THR A 51 -7.13 9.02 9.93
CA THR A 51 -6.30 7.96 10.51
C THR A 51 -5.87 6.96 9.43
N ALA A 52 -6.80 6.58 8.55
CA ALA A 52 -6.50 5.76 7.38
C ALA A 52 -5.46 6.42 6.45
N SER A 53 -5.55 7.73 6.18
CA SER A 53 -4.55 8.48 5.39
C SER A 53 -3.16 8.43 6.03
N THR A 54 -3.09 8.60 7.35
CA THR A 54 -1.83 8.47 8.11
C THR A 54 -1.22 7.08 7.96
N LEU A 55 -2.05 6.03 8.02
CA LEU A 55 -1.61 4.65 7.89
C LEU A 55 -1.16 4.31 6.45
N LEU A 56 -1.78 4.89 5.43
CA LEU A 56 -1.30 4.80 4.04
C LEU A 56 0.08 5.46 3.88
N THR A 57 0.27 6.64 4.46
CA THR A 57 1.56 7.35 4.45
C THR A 57 2.64 6.54 5.19
N ALA A 58 2.29 5.98 6.36
CA ALA A 58 3.18 5.10 7.13
C ALA A 58 3.53 3.82 6.35
N SER A 59 2.56 3.27 5.62
CA SER A 59 2.79 2.12 4.74
C SER A 59 3.79 2.44 3.63
N ALA A 60 3.69 3.63 3.01
CA ALA A 60 4.62 4.07 1.97
C ALA A 60 6.04 4.24 2.53
N ALA A 61 6.17 4.90 3.68
CA ALA A 61 7.45 5.05 4.37
C ALA A 61 8.06 3.69 4.76
N ALA A 62 7.24 2.75 5.24
CA ALA A 62 7.70 1.40 5.56
C ALA A 62 8.23 0.67 4.31
N MET A 63 7.55 0.78 3.16
CA MET A 63 8.04 0.18 1.91
C MET A 63 9.39 0.76 1.46
N GLU A 64 9.56 2.08 1.56
CA GLU A 64 10.84 2.72 1.22
C GLU A 64 11.96 2.31 2.17
N LEU A 65 11.67 2.26 3.47
CA LEU A 65 12.62 1.86 4.49
C LEU A 65 13.01 0.38 4.35
N ALA A 66 12.05 -0.48 4.00
CA ALA A 66 12.29 -1.89 3.67
C ALA A 66 13.19 -2.07 2.44
N ALA A 67 13.43 -1.00 1.69
CA ALA A 67 14.22 -0.96 0.49
C ALA A 67 15.53 -0.16 0.67
N SER A 68 15.90 0.26 1.89
CA SER A 68 17.07 1.11 2.18
C SER A 68 18.42 0.38 2.06
N PHE A 69 18.70 -0.18 0.89
CA PHE A 69 19.94 -0.85 0.50
C PHE A 69 20.13 -0.77 -1.02
N THR A 70 21.33 -1.12 -1.50
CA THR A 70 21.66 -1.05 -2.92
C THR A 70 20.96 -2.15 -3.72
N ARG A 71 20.86 -1.95 -5.04
CA ARG A 71 20.36 -2.97 -5.97
C ARG A 71 21.18 -4.26 -5.92
N GLU A 72 22.50 -4.16 -5.84
CA GLU A 72 23.40 -5.30 -5.70
C GLU A 72 23.09 -6.12 -4.44
N VAL A 73 22.85 -5.45 -3.30
CA VAL A 73 22.44 -6.11 -2.05
C VAL A 73 21.07 -6.77 -2.18
N TYR A 74 20.13 -6.13 -2.90
CA TYR A 74 18.84 -6.73 -3.19
C TYR A 74 18.99 -8.03 -3.98
N GLU A 75 19.70 -8.00 -5.10
CA GLU A 75 19.86 -9.15 -6.00
C GLU A 75 20.62 -10.31 -5.33
N ASN A 76 21.70 -10.01 -4.60
CA ASN A 76 22.61 -11.03 -4.07
C ASN A 76 22.27 -11.52 -2.65
N THR A 77 21.44 -10.78 -1.89
CA THR A 77 21.13 -11.13 -0.49
C THR A 77 19.63 -11.23 -0.25
N VAL A 78 18.88 -10.15 -0.50
CA VAL A 78 17.46 -10.09 -0.14
C VAL A 78 16.62 -11.01 -1.03
N ARG A 79 16.76 -10.91 -2.35
CA ARG A 79 16.01 -11.72 -3.33
C ARG A 79 16.29 -13.22 -3.16
N VAL A 80 17.56 -13.60 -2.94
CA VAL A 80 17.95 -14.99 -2.69
C VAL A 80 17.26 -15.54 -1.42
N SER A 81 17.13 -14.71 -0.37
CA SER A 81 16.42 -15.12 0.85
C SER A 81 14.90 -15.30 0.66
N MET A 82 14.34 -14.79 -0.45
CA MET A 82 12.93 -14.90 -0.82
C MET A 82 12.67 -16.01 -1.86
N THR A 83 13.67 -16.81 -2.22
CA THR A 83 13.53 -17.96 -3.15
C THR A 83 13.77 -19.29 -2.43
N PRO A 84 13.30 -20.43 -2.97
CA PRO A 84 13.68 -21.74 -2.47
C PRO A 84 15.21 -21.92 -2.44
N PRO A 85 15.77 -22.64 -1.45
CA PRO A 85 15.10 -23.36 -0.38
C PRO A 85 14.76 -22.52 0.86
N THR A 86 15.09 -21.22 0.88
CA THR A 86 14.90 -20.36 2.06
C THR A 86 13.42 -20.09 2.37
N VAL A 87 12.56 -20.11 1.35
CA VAL A 87 11.10 -20.08 1.50
C VAL A 87 10.48 -21.32 0.84
N ARG A 88 9.33 -21.77 1.37
CA ARG A 88 8.61 -22.94 0.87
C ARG A 88 7.80 -22.68 -0.40
N SER A 89 7.56 -21.42 -0.76
CA SER A 89 6.73 -21.03 -1.90
C SER A 89 7.60 -20.47 -3.00
N GLU A 90 7.35 -20.91 -4.24
CA GLU A 90 7.99 -20.38 -5.44
C GLU A 90 7.47 -18.98 -5.82
N ASP A 91 6.33 -18.56 -5.25
CA ASP A 91 5.60 -17.32 -5.60
C ASP A 91 5.59 -16.27 -4.49
N PHE A 92 6.57 -16.27 -3.57
CA PHE A 92 6.59 -15.38 -2.42
C PHE A 92 6.35 -13.91 -2.83
N SER A 93 5.23 -13.36 -2.37
CA SER A 93 4.76 -12.04 -2.76
C SER A 93 3.95 -11.40 -1.65
N GLY A 94 4.09 -10.08 -1.46
CA GLY A 94 3.24 -9.31 -0.55
C GLY A 94 1.75 -9.40 -0.87
N LEU A 95 1.36 -9.81 -2.09
CA LEU A 95 -0.03 -10.07 -2.47
C LEU A 95 -0.63 -11.32 -1.81
N MET A 96 0.19 -12.19 -1.22
CA MET A 96 -0.28 -13.40 -0.56
C MET A 96 -0.67 -13.17 0.90
N SER A 97 -0.45 -11.97 1.43
CA SER A 97 -0.78 -11.71 2.83
C SER A 97 -2.29 -11.58 3.03
N TRP A 98 -2.82 -12.25 4.05
CA TRP A 98 -4.27 -12.37 4.24
C TRP A 98 -4.89 -11.01 4.55
N GLU A 99 -4.18 -10.14 5.26
CA GLU A 99 -4.62 -8.79 5.61
C GLU A 99 -4.73 -7.89 4.39
N HIS A 100 -3.86 -8.07 3.38
CA HIS A 100 -4.02 -7.38 2.10
C HIS A 100 -5.31 -7.80 1.39
N GLY A 101 -5.58 -9.11 1.33
CA GLY A 101 -6.84 -9.64 0.80
C GLY A 101 -8.07 -9.09 1.52
N VAL A 102 -8.02 -9.00 2.86
CA VAL A 102 -9.08 -8.41 3.67
C VAL A 102 -9.27 -6.92 3.36
N LEU A 103 -8.18 -6.14 3.26
CA LEU A 103 -8.25 -4.71 2.94
C LEU A 103 -8.94 -4.46 1.59
N ILE A 104 -8.58 -5.23 0.55
CA ILE A 104 -9.22 -5.07 -0.77
C ILE A 104 -10.71 -5.38 -0.70
N ASN A 105 -11.14 -6.36 0.09
CA ASN A 105 -12.56 -6.65 0.28
C ASN A 105 -13.28 -5.52 1.02
N VAL A 106 -12.65 -4.92 2.04
CA VAL A 106 -13.19 -3.73 2.72
C VAL A 106 -13.38 -2.58 1.73
N TRP A 107 -12.41 -2.31 0.84
CA TRP A 107 -12.55 -1.27 -0.18
C TRP A 107 -13.67 -1.56 -1.18
N ARG A 108 -13.83 -2.81 -1.62
CA ARG A 108 -14.94 -3.21 -2.49
C ARG A 108 -16.30 -2.95 -1.83
N ASN A 109 -16.43 -3.29 -0.56
CA ASN A 109 -17.67 -3.08 0.19
C ASN A 109 -17.99 -1.59 0.39
N LEU A 110 -16.97 -0.78 0.63
CA LEU A 110 -17.11 0.66 0.81
C LEU A 110 -17.28 1.44 -0.49
N ARG A 111 -17.08 0.82 -1.66
CA ARG A 111 -17.08 1.51 -2.95
C ARG A 111 -18.35 2.34 -3.18
N SER A 112 -19.53 1.78 -2.90
CA SER A 112 -20.78 2.52 -3.06
C SER A 112 -20.91 3.69 -2.07
N ARG A 113 -20.39 3.53 -0.85
CA ARG A 113 -20.35 4.59 0.17
C ARG A 113 -19.43 5.74 -0.24
N PHE A 114 -18.30 5.44 -0.89
CA PHE A 114 -17.41 6.47 -1.43
C PHE A 114 -18.00 7.21 -2.64
N ALA A 115 -18.89 6.57 -3.41
CA ALA A 115 -19.59 7.24 -4.50
C ALA A 115 -20.64 8.23 -3.98
N ASP A 116 -21.32 7.89 -2.88
CA ASP A 116 -22.39 8.70 -2.28
C ASP A 116 -22.00 9.21 -0.89
N LEU A 117 -20.84 9.87 -0.82
CA LEU A 117 -20.27 10.35 0.43
C LEU A 117 -20.90 11.71 0.83
N PRO A 118 -21.35 11.89 2.09
CA PRO A 118 -21.75 13.20 2.60
C PRO A 118 -20.68 14.27 2.37
N ALA A 119 -21.10 15.48 1.99
CA ALA A 119 -20.20 16.59 1.67
C ALA A 119 -19.26 16.96 2.82
N GLU A 120 -19.71 16.78 4.07
CA GLU A 120 -18.94 17.00 5.29
C GLU A 120 -17.69 16.11 5.39
N LEU A 121 -17.70 14.96 4.73
CA LEU A 121 -16.58 14.02 4.69
C LEU A 121 -15.65 14.24 3.49
N GLY A 122 -16.01 15.12 2.56
CA GLY A 122 -15.29 15.32 1.30
C GLY A 122 -13.81 15.67 1.48
N ALA A 123 -13.47 16.52 2.45
CA ALA A 123 -12.07 16.87 2.71
C ALA A 123 -11.26 15.67 3.23
N ALA A 124 -11.80 14.93 4.22
CA ALA A 124 -11.11 13.76 4.78
C ALA A 124 -10.98 12.63 3.76
N HIS A 125 -11.96 12.48 2.86
CA HIS A 125 -11.91 11.54 1.76
C HIS A 125 -10.87 11.93 0.70
N ALA A 126 -10.78 13.22 0.34
CA ALA A 126 -9.74 13.71 -0.57
C ALA A 126 -8.32 13.44 -0.02
N ASP A 127 -8.08 13.70 1.27
CA ASP A 127 -6.80 13.38 1.93
C ASP A 127 -6.50 11.87 1.88
N PHE A 128 -7.50 11.02 2.06
CA PHE A 128 -7.38 9.57 2.00
C PHE A 128 -7.03 9.08 0.57
N VAL A 129 -7.70 9.63 -0.43
CA VAL A 129 -7.43 9.33 -1.85
C VAL A 129 -6.02 9.77 -2.23
N GLU A 130 -5.59 10.96 -1.80
CA GLU A 130 -4.26 11.46 -2.11
C GLU A 130 -3.16 10.64 -1.43
N ALA A 131 -3.34 10.27 -0.15
CA ALA A 131 -2.42 9.38 0.54
C ALA A 131 -2.30 8.01 -0.15
N TYR A 132 -3.39 7.52 -0.77
CA TYR A 132 -3.35 6.29 -1.55
C TYR A 132 -2.56 6.45 -2.86
N ARG A 133 -2.71 7.60 -3.55
CA ARG A 133 -1.94 7.91 -4.77
C ARG A 133 -0.45 7.95 -4.47
N ASP A 134 -0.04 8.64 -3.41
CA ASP A 134 1.36 8.68 -2.95
C ASP A 134 1.90 7.27 -2.65
N LEU A 135 1.13 6.46 -1.91
CA LEU A 135 1.50 5.06 -1.64
C LEU A 135 1.71 4.26 -2.93
N ALA A 136 0.80 4.38 -3.90
CA ALA A 136 0.86 3.63 -5.15
C ALA A 136 2.07 4.04 -6.00
N GLU A 137 2.38 5.34 -6.05
CA GLU A 137 3.55 5.88 -6.73
C GLU A 137 4.85 5.41 -6.07
N ARG A 138 4.98 5.59 -4.75
CA ARG A 138 6.19 5.21 -4.01
C ARG A 138 6.45 3.71 -4.04
N HIS A 139 5.41 2.88 -3.97
CA HIS A 139 5.54 1.44 -4.15
C HIS A 139 6.09 1.08 -5.54
N THR A 140 5.62 1.78 -6.58
CA THR A 140 6.12 1.61 -7.95
C THR A 140 7.59 2.03 -8.04
N GLY A 141 7.94 3.19 -7.47
CA GLY A 141 9.31 3.72 -7.47
C GLY A 141 10.32 2.83 -6.74
N VAL A 142 9.91 2.19 -5.63
CA VAL A 142 10.73 1.20 -4.92
C VAL A 142 11.07 0.03 -5.85
N CYS A 143 10.10 -0.49 -6.60
CA CYS A 143 10.36 -1.56 -7.56
C CYS A 143 11.25 -1.08 -8.72
N GLU A 144 11.00 0.09 -9.28
CA GLU A 144 11.83 0.67 -10.36
C GLU A 144 13.32 0.73 -9.98
N ARG A 145 13.63 1.09 -8.73
CA ARG A 145 15.01 1.14 -8.21
C ARG A 145 15.73 -0.21 -8.24
N PHE A 146 15.01 -1.33 -8.10
CA PHE A 146 15.60 -2.66 -7.96
C PHE A 146 15.59 -3.51 -9.23
N VAL A 147 14.48 -3.53 -9.95
CA VAL A 147 14.32 -4.40 -11.13
C VAL A 147 14.70 -3.70 -12.45
N GLY A 148 14.85 -2.36 -12.44
CA GLY A 148 14.97 -1.59 -13.67
C GLY A 148 13.73 -1.74 -14.56
N ALA A 149 13.73 -1.14 -15.75
CA ALA A 149 12.55 -1.11 -16.61
C ALA A 149 12.12 -2.49 -17.19
N GLN A 150 12.95 -3.54 -17.09
CA GLN A 150 12.79 -4.78 -17.85
C GLN A 150 12.85 -6.11 -17.07
N ALA A 151 13.13 -6.13 -15.77
CA ALA A 151 13.14 -7.41 -15.05
C ALA A 151 11.72 -7.85 -14.62
N GLY A 152 11.44 -9.14 -14.82
CA GLY A 152 10.18 -9.79 -14.46
C GLY A 152 9.90 -9.78 -12.95
N SER A 153 8.64 -9.92 -12.58
CA SER A 153 8.24 -10.12 -11.20
C SER A 153 8.70 -11.50 -10.71
N ILE A 154 9.10 -11.65 -9.44
CA ILE A 154 9.36 -12.96 -8.82
C ILE A 154 8.19 -13.94 -9.06
N ARG A 155 6.95 -13.43 -9.18
CA ARG A 155 5.73 -14.21 -9.42
C ARG A 155 5.34 -14.34 -10.90
N PHE A 156 5.88 -13.48 -11.77
CA PHE A 156 5.54 -13.46 -13.19
C PHE A 156 6.81 -13.14 -13.97
N ASP A 157 7.60 -14.17 -14.29
CA ASP A 157 8.86 -14.04 -15.02
C ASP A 157 8.67 -13.30 -16.36
N ASP A 158 7.49 -13.41 -16.99
CA ASP A 158 7.15 -12.80 -18.29
C ASP A 158 6.35 -11.49 -18.23
N ARG A 159 6.05 -10.93 -17.05
CA ARG A 159 5.29 -9.65 -16.95
C ARG A 159 6.07 -8.57 -16.23
N ASN A 160 6.08 -7.38 -16.83
CA ASN A 160 6.71 -6.19 -16.26
C ASN A 160 6.08 -5.88 -14.88
N ALA A 161 6.90 -6.00 -13.82
CA ALA A 161 6.47 -5.81 -12.45
C ALA A 161 5.91 -4.40 -12.22
N ILE A 162 6.51 -3.39 -12.85
CA ILE A 162 6.12 -1.98 -12.74
C ILE A 162 4.75 -1.77 -13.38
N GLU A 163 4.51 -2.30 -14.58
CA GLU A 163 3.22 -2.17 -15.25
C GLU A 163 2.09 -2.85 -14.45
N THR A 164 2.38 -4.02 -13.90
CA THR A 164 1.46 -4.76 -13.03
C THR A 164 1.10 -3.95 -11.78
N LEU A 165 2.08 -3.35 -11.13
CA LEU A 165 1.86 -2.50 -9.95
C LEU A 165 1.04 -1.24 -10.29
N ARG A 166 1.36 -0.57 -11.40
CA ARG A 166 0.58 0.59 -11.88
C ARG A 166 -0.86 0.20 -12.18
N ARG A 167 -1.10 -0.96 -12.80
CA ARG A 167 -2.46 -1.48 -13.05
C ARG A 167 -3.20 -1.73 -11.75
N PHE A 168 -2.56 -2.35 -10.76
CA PHE A 168 -3.17 -2.54 -9.43
C PHE A 168 -3.46 -1.21 -8.74
N GLY A 169 -2.55 -0.24 -8.83
CA GLY A 169 -2.73 1.12 -8.33
C GLY A 169 -4.02 1.74 -8.86
N ARG A 170 -4.17 1.78 -10.20
CA ARG A 170 -5.39 2.32 -10.84
C ARG A 170 -6.65 1.56 -10.47
N SER A 171 -6.60 0.22 -10.48
CA SER A 171 -7.76 -0.62 -10.16
C SER A 171 -8.26 -0.39 -8.74
N ARG A 172 -7.35 -0.16 -7.79
CA ARG A 172 -7.66 0.09 -6.39
C ARG A 172 -8.11 1.52 -6.16
N LEU A 173 -7.51 2.49 -6.86
CA LEU A 173 -7.99 3.88 -6.85
C LEU A 173 -9.47 3.94 -7.22
N GLY A 174 -9.91 3.23 -8.26
CA GLY A 174 -11.33 3.17 -8.64
C GLY A 174 -12.28 2.49 -7.64
N LEU A 175 -11.75 1.85 -6.57
CA LEU A 175 -12.57 1.36 -5.46
C LEU A 175 -12.81 2.44 -4.40
N ILE A 176 -11.83 3.32 -4.19
CA ILE A 176 -11.88 4.35 -3.15
C ILE A 176 -12.27 5.73 -3.67
N ASP A 177 -12.10 5.98 -4.97
CA ASP A 177 -12.46 7.21 -5.69
C ASP A 177 -13.25 6.83 -6.96
N PRO A 178 -14.48 6.29 -6.81
CA PRO A 178 -15.24 5.72 -7.92
C PRO A 178 -15.80 6.78 -8.89
N GLU A 179 -16.02 8.01 -8.42
CA GLU A 179 -16.48 9.12 -9.26
C GLU A 179 -15.32 9.89 -9.90
N GLY A 180 -14.09 9.69 -9.42
CA GLY A 180 -12.90 10.33 -9.94
C GLY A 180 -13.14 11.81 -10.14
N LYS A 181 -13.47 12.54 -9.06
CA LYS A 181 -13.69 13.99 -9.13
C LYS A 181 -12.38 14.62 -9.61
N THR A 182 -12.25 14.76 -10.93
CA THR A 182 -11.19 15.51 -11.58
C THR A 182 -11.29 16.91 -11.03
N CYS A 183 -10.26 17.32 -10.29
CA CYS A 183 -10.13 18.70 -9.88
C CYS A 183 -10.18 19.55 -11.16
N PRO A 184 -11.15 20.47 -11.34
CA PRO A 184 -11.30 21.24 -12.58
C PRO A 184 -10.16 22.25 -12.80
N PHE A 185 -9.13 22.22 -11.95
CA PHE A 185 -7.97 23.09 -11.97
C PHE A 185 -6.67 22.28 -11.91
N HIS A 186 -6.36 21.50 -12.94
CA HIS A 186 -4.98 21.41 -13.43
C HIS A 186 -4.95 20.99 -14.93
N PRO A 187 -4.02 21.56 -15.71
CA PRO A 187 -3.98 21.52 -17.18
C PRO A 187 -3.60 20.17 -17.76
#